data_AF-A0A158HFY6-F1
#
_entry.id   AF-A0A158HFY6-F1
#
_cell.length_a   1.000
_cell.length_b   1.000
_cell.length_c   1.000
_cell.angle_alpha   90.00
_cell.angle_beta   90.00
_cell.angle_gamma   90.00
#
_symmetry.space_group_name_H-M   'P 1'
#
loop_
_entity.id
_entity.type
_entity.pdbx_description
1 polymer ?
#
loop_
_entity_poly.entity_id
_entity_poly.type
_entity_poly.pdbx_seq_one_letter_code
_entity_poly.pdbx_strand_id
1 'polypeptide(L)'
;MAVLEYPALRCIRRREEYPELPADCRQLLQTCLEGRDAGRQTVSAQPASCCHDGRMRIPTSPQRSRMMSSIRGKNTQPELALRKALFSAGFRYRLHERRLPGSPDLVFPKYKAALFVHGCFWHRHEGCRYTTMPQTNVDFWTLKFEKNVDRDARNIAALRDAGWRVAVVWECALKHSPDEACEKAANWLRGRGQLLTIG
;
A
#
# COMPACT_ATOMS: atom_id res chain seq x y z
N MET A 1 -9.54 -5.10 5.95
CA MET A 1 -10.62 -4.78 5.00
C MET A 1 -11.22 -3.45 5.37
N ALA A 2 -10.66 -2.34 4.86
CA ALA A 2 -11.33 -1.05 4.97
C ALA A 2 -12.38 -1.02 3.86
N VAL A 3 -13.60 -1.33 4.25
CA VAL A 3 -14.81 -1.21 3.45
C VAL A 3 -14.98 0.28 3.17
N LEU A 4 -14.65 0.72 1.97
CA LEU A 4 -15.19 1.96 1.44
C LEU A 4 -16.54 1.59 0.83
N GLU A 5 -17.59 1.68 1.64
CA GLU A 5 -18.96 1.76 1.15
C GLU A 5 -19.10 3.09 0.38
N TYR A 6 -18.76 3.06 -0.90
CA TYR A 6 -19.36 3.99 -1.85
C TYR A 6 -20.68 3.35 -2.32
N PRO A 7 -21.80 4.08 -2.31
CA PRO A 7 -23.11 3.56 -2.69
C PRO A 7 -23.21 3.43 -4.23
N ALA A 8 -22.37 2.60 -4.82
CA ALA A 8 -22.34 2.33 -6.26
C ALA A 8 -23.01 0.99 -6.62
N LEU A 9 -23.48 0.22 -5.63
CA LEU A 9 -24.15 -1.07 -5.85
C LEU A 9 -25.65 -0.96 -6.14
N ARG A 10 -26.18 0.24 -6.36
CA ARG A 10 -27.60 0.46 -6.70
C ARG A 10 -27.79 1.23 -8.01
N CYS A 11 -26.95 1.01 -9.01
CA CYS A 11 -27.04 1.73 -10.29
C CYS A 11 -27.07 0.83 -11.54
N ILE A 12 -27.65 -0.37 -11.46
CA ILE A 12 -27.98 -1.19 -12.65
C ILE A 12 -29.48 -1.08 -13.01
N ARG A 13 -30.28 -0.23 -12.32
CA ARG A 13 -31.75 -0.17 -12.52
C ARG A 13 -32.38 1.18 -12.85
N ARG A 14 -31.64 2.28 -13.00
CA ARG A 14 -32.24 3.54 -13.46
C ARG A 14 -31.39 4.10 -14.60
N ARG A 15 -32.00 4.18 -15.79
CA ARG A 15 -31.49 4.90 -16.96
C ARG A 15 -31.43 6.40 -16.61
N GLU A 16 -30.42 6.82 -15.86
CA GLU A 16 -30.10 8.24 -15.68
C GLU A 16 -28.74 8.50 -16.29
N GLU A 17 -28.67 9.52 -17.14
CA GLU A 17 -27.45 9.98 -17.81
C GLU A 17 -26.51 10.63 -16.79
N TYR A 18 -25.23 10.22 -16.80
CA TYR A 18 -24.18 10.80 -15.96
C TYR A 18 -23.17 11.55 -16.84
N PRO A 19 -23.36 12.87 -17.05
CA PRO A 19 -22.49 13.68 -17.90
C PRO A 19 -21.07 13.88 -17.35
N GLU A 20 -20.85 13.53 -16.08
CA GLU A 20 -19.58 13.70 -15.34
C GLU A 20 -18.58 12.57 -15.60
N LEU A 21 -18.95 11.57 -16.40
CA LEU A 21 -18.06 10.46 -16.76
C LEU A 21 -17.03 10.90 -17.81
N PRO A 22 -15.74 10.53 -17.61
CA PRO A 22 -14.70 10.61 -18.63
C PRO A 22 -15.19 10.04 -19.98
N ALA A 23 -14.80 10.68 -21.09
CA ALA A 23 -15.36 10.42 -22.42
C ALA A 23 -15.20 8.95 -22.87
N ASP A 24 -14.10 8.32 -22.48
CA ASP A 24 -13.79 6.90 -22.66
C ASP A 24 -14.79 5.97 -21.95
N CYS A 25 -15.22 6.32 -20.74
CA CYS A 25 -16.25 5.59 -20.00
C CYS A 25 -17.64 5.70 -20.64
N ARG A 26 -18.01 6.87 -21.18
CA ARG A 26 -19.28 7.04 -21.90
C ARG A 26 -19.32 6.21 -23.17
N GLN A 27 -18.23 6.21 -23.94
CA GLN A 27 -18.11 5.43 -25.17
C GLN A 27 -18.26 3.93 -24.92
N LEU A 28 -17.67 3.40 -23.84
CA LEU A 28 -17.75 1.98 -23.46
C LEU A 28 -19.16 1.58 -22.99
N LEU A 29 -19.86 2.45 -22.26
CA LEU A 29 -21.24 2.24 -21.83
C LEU A 29 -22.20 2.18 -23.02
N GLN A 30 -21.99 3.03 -24.01
CA GLN A 30 -22.83 3.15 -25.20
C GLN A 30 -22.71 1.91 -26.11
N THR A 31 -21.48 1.44 -26.36
CA THR A 31 -21.22 0.18 -27.09
C THR A 31 -21.86 -1.04 -26.40
N CYS A 32 -21.90 -1.07 -25.07
CA CYS A 32 -22.54 -2.15 -24.31
C CYS A 32 -24.08 -2.11 -24.35
N LEU A 33 -24.69 -0.96 -24.56
CA LEU A 33 -26.14 -0.81 -24.72
C LEU A 33 -26.55 -1.18 -26.15
N GLU A 34 -25.80 -0.72 -27.16
CA GLU A 34 -26.05 -1.00 -28.58
C GLU A 34 -25.87 -2.49 -28.92
N GLY A 35 -24.95 -3.18 -28.24
CA GLY A 35 -24.76 -4.62 -28.41
C GLY A 35 -25.89 -5.54 -27.90
N ARG A 36 -26.93 -5.01 -27.24
CA ARG A 36 -28.09 -5.80 -26.79
C ARG A 36 -29.25 -5.87 -27.80
N ASP A 37 -29.32 -4.92 -28.74
CA ASP A 37 -30.41 -4.87 -29.71
C ASP A 37 -30.09 -5.59 -31.03
N ALA A 38 -28.84 -6.05 -31.22
CA ALA A 38 -28.45 -6.86 -32.36
C ALA A 38 -28.77 -8.35 -32.12
N GLY A 39 -29.97 -8.75 -32.55
CA GLY A 39 -30.43 -10.13 -32.52
C GLY A 39 -29.48 -11.13 -33.20
N ARG A 40 -29.14 -12.19 -32.45
CA ARG A 40 -28.82 -13.56 -32.89
C ARG A 40 -28.27 -13.70 -34.31
N GLN A 41 -26.96 -13.50 -34.50
CA GLN A 41 -26.19 -14.18 -35.55
C GLN A 41 -24.80 -14.54 -35.01
N THR A 42 -24.42 -15.79 -35.22
CA THR A 42 -23.22 -16.45 -34.72
C THR A 42 -21.96 -15.86 -35.34
N VAL A 43 -21.28 -15.01 -34.59
CA VAL A 43 -19.84 -14.77 -34.73
C VAL A 43 -19.17 -15.40 -33.52
N SER A 44 -18.13 -16.20 -33.75
CA SER A 44 -17.29 -16.90 -32.78
C SER A 44 -16.43 -15.96 -31.92
N ALA A 45 -17.00 -14.83 -31.49
CA ALA A 45 -16.42 -13.99 -30.47
C ALA A 45 -16.61 -14.68 -29.12
N GLN A 46 -15.53 -14.98 -28.41
CA GLN A 46 -15.59 -15.26 -26.98
C GLN A 46 -15.73 -13.91 -26.25
N PRO A 47 -16.91 -13.50 -25.72
CA PRO A 47 -17.07 -12.26 -24.98
C PRO A 47 -17.33 -12.61 -23.51
N ALA A 48 -16.53 -13.52 -22.96
CA ALA A 48 -16.78 -14.12 -21.65
C ALA A 48 -15.58 -14.05 -20.70
N SER A 49 -14.73 -13.02 -20.81
CA SER A 49 -13.64 -12.80 -19.83
C SER A 49 -13.66 -11.45 -19.13
N CYS A 50 -14.60 -10.54 -19.43
CA CYS A 50 -14.57 -9.18 -18.90
C CYS A 50 -15.38 -8.94 -17.61
N CYS A 51 -16.16 -9.91 -17.11
CA CYS A 51 -16.97 -9.73 -15.90
C CYS A 51 -16.69 -10.82 -14.86
N HIS A 52 -15.75 -10.55 -13.94
CA HIS A 52 -15.67 -11.24 -12.66
C HIS A 52 -15.74 -10.18 -11.55
N ASP A 53 -16.77 -10.26 -10.71
CA ASP A 53 -16.90 -9.57 -9.41
C ASP A 53 -17.09 -8.03 -9.40
N GLY A 54 -17.64 -7.42 -10.45
CA GLY A 54 -18.07 -6.00 -10.38
C GLY A 54 -16.96 -4.97 -10.14
N ARG A 55 -15.69 -5.35 -10.37
CA ARG A 55 -14.52 -4.46 -10.25
C ARG A 55 -13.99 -4.14 -11.65
N MET A 56 -13.87 -2.85 -11.95
CA MET A 56 -13.19 -2.40 -13.16
C MET A 56 -11.71 -2.81 -13.07
N ARG A 57 -11.31 -3.81 -13.84
CA ARG A 57 -9.90 -4.15 -14.04
C ARG A 57 -9.32 -3.14 -15.01
N ILE A 58 -8.52 -2.20 -14.51
CA ILE A 58 -7.67 -1.38 -15.39
C ILE A 58 -6.74 -2.36 -16.14
N PRO A 59 -6.76 -2.39 -17.49
CA PRO A 59 -5.85 -3.22 -18.26
C PRO A 59 -4.41 -2.85 -17.90
N THR A 60 -3.68 -3.80 -17.32
CA THR A 60 -2.24 -3.63 -17.09
C THR A 60 -1.49 -4.57 -18.03
N SER A 61 -0.35 -4.13 -18.55
CA SER A 61 0.46 -5.00 -19.41
C SER A 61 0.83 -6.27 -18.64
N PRO A 62 0.93 -7.45 -19.30
CA PRO A 62 1.34 -8.69 -18.64
C PRO A 62 2.69 -8.57 -17.91
N GLN A 63 3.57 -7.71 -18.41
CA GLN A 63 4.84 -7.34 -17.78
C GLN A 63 4.63 -6.57 -16.47
N ARG A 64 3.75 -5.56 -16.47
CA ARG A 64 3.42 -4.78 -15.27
C ARG A 64 2.68 -5.64 -14.24
N SER A 65 1.76 -6.50 -14.67
CA SER A 65 1.08 -7.44 -13.77
C SER A 65 2.08 -8.40 -13.11
N ARG A 66 3.04 -8.95 -13.87
CA ARG A 66 4.11 -9.81 -13.32
C ARG A 66 5.00 -9.05 -12.34
N MET A 67 5.44 -7.84 -12.70
CA MET A 67 6.24 -6.97 -11.83
C MET A 67 5.50 -6.63 -10.53
N MET A 68 4.22 -6.26 -10.60
CA MET A 68 3.43 -5.95 -9.40
C MET A 68 3.21 -7.18 -8.52
N SER A 69 3.10 -8.37 -9.12
CA SER A 69 2.96 -9.63 -8.37
C SER A 69 4.25 -10.08 -7.68
N SER A 70 5.42 -9.65 -8.17
CA SER A 70 6.72 -10.00 -7.57
C SER A 70 7.12 -9.08 -6.42
N ILE A 71 6.47 -7.92 -6.27
CA ILE A 71 6.68 -7.00 -5.14
C ILE A 71 6.12 -7.67 -3.87
N ARG A 72 7.02 -8.27 -3.08
CA ARG A 72 6.67 -8.85 -1.78
C ARG A 72 6.56 -7.73 -0.75
N GLY A 73 5.43 -7.65 -0.07
CA GLY A 73 5.20 -6.69 1.01
C GLY A 73 5.85 -7.04 2.35
N LYS A 74 6.61 -8.14 2.44
CA LYS A 74 7.23 -8.67 3.68
C LYS A 74 8.54 -9.39 3.39
N ASN A 75 9.43 -9.43 4.38
CA ASN A 75 10.75 -10.05 4.31
C ASN A 75 11.58 -9.51 3.14
N THR A 76 11.53 -8.19 2.94
CA THR A 76 12.42 -7.57 1.94
C THR A 76 13.87 -7.71 2.41
N GLN A 77 14.83 -7.74 1.48
CA GLN A 77 16.25 -7.82 1.82
C GLN A 77 16.69 -6.76 2.86
N PRO A 78 16.31 -5.46 2.74
CA PRO A 78 16.66 -4.47 3.76
C PRO A 78 16.02 -4.76 5.13
N GLU A 79 14.79 -5.24 5.17
CA GLU A 79 14.13 -5.66 6.42
C GLU A 79 14.86 -6.83 7.08
N LEU A 80 15.30 -7.81 6.31
CA LEU A 80 16.06 -8.96 6.81
C LEU A 80 17.43 -8.55 7.38
N ALA A 81 18.11 -7.59 6.75
CA ALA A 81 19.37 -7.06 7.26
C ALA A 81 19.20 -6.41 8.64
N LEU A 82 18.22 -5.50 8.76
CA LEU A 82 17.87 -4.84 10.03
C LEU A 82 17.53 -5.87 11.12
N ARG A 83 16.75 -6.89 10.76
CA ARG A 83 16.35 -7.98 11.65
C ARG A 83 17.53 -8.78 12.19
N LYS A 84 18.49 -9.12 11.33
CA LYS A 84 19.70 -9.86 11.72
C LYS A 84 20.57 -8.99 12.62
N ALA A 85 20.82 -7.75 12.24
CA ALA A 85 21.65 -6.83 13.01
C ALA A 85 21.11 -6.58 14.43
N LEU A 86 19.81 -6.29 14.57
CA LEU A 86 19.18 -6.07 15.88
C LEU A 86 19.16 -7.33 16.74
N PHE A 87 18.99 -8.50 16.13
CA PHE A 87 19.08 -9.78 16.85
C PHE A 87 20.50 -10.04 17.36
N SER A 88 21.52 -9.85 16.51
CA SER A 88 22.92 -9.97 16.89
C SER A 88 23.33 -8.96 17.98
N ALA A 89 22.72 -7.78 17.99
CA ALA A 89 22.89 -6.78 19.05
C ALA A 89 22.16 -7.11 20.36
N GLY A 90 21.49 -8.28 20.45
CA GLY A 90 20.86 -8.81 21.66
C GLY A 90 19.39 -8.42 21.84
N PHE A 91 18.77 -7.74 20.87
CA PHE A 91 17.36 -7.38 20.97
C PHE A 91 16.46 -8.54 20.54
N ARG A 92 15.50 -8.88 21.40
CA ARG A 92 14.45 -9.87 21.10
C ARG A 92 13.19 -9.13 20.64
N TYR A 93 12.64 -9.55 19.51
CA TYR A 93 11.47 -8.96 18.90
C TYR A 93 10.43 -10.01 18.48
N ARG A 94 9.21 -9.54 18.29
CA ARG A 94 8.12 -10.24 17.59
C ARG A 94 7.92 -9.60 16.22
N LEU A 95 7.44 -10.40 15.27
CA LEU A 95 7.24 -9.97 13.89
C LEU A 95 5.76 -9.78 13.59
N HIS A 96 5.44 -8.70 12.86
CA HIS A 96 4.11 -8.45 12.30
C HIS A 96 2.98 -8.67 13.31
N GLU A 97 3.07 -8.04 14.48
CA GLU A 97 2.09 -8.20 15.56
C GLU A 97 0.76 -7.54 15.17
N ARG A 98 -0.21 -8.38 14.75
CA ARG A 98 -1.51 -7.91 14.25
C ARG A 98 -2.41 -7.30 15.32
N ARG A 99 -2.10 -7.54 16.60
CA ARG A 99 -2.86 -6.96 17.72
C ARG A 99 -2.59 -5.46 17.89
N LEU A 100 -1.49 -4.97 17.33
CA LEU A 100 -1.12 -3.56 17.42
C LEU A 100 -1.61 -2.77 16.19
N PRO A 101 -1.97 -1.48 16.37
CA PRO A 101 -2.32 -0.60 15.26
C PRO A 101 -1.23 -0.59 14.19
N GLY A 102 -1.63 -0.70 12.93
CA GLY A 102 -0.70 -0.72 11.79
C GLY A 102 0.11 -2.00 11.60
N SER A 103 -0.02 -3.01 12.48
CA SER A 103 0.74 -4.27 12.41
C SER A 103 2.25 -4.04 12.21
N PRO A 104 2.95 -3.48 13.22
CA PRO A 104 4.36 -3.12 13.10
C PRO A 104 5.22 -4.30 12.69
N ASP A 105 6.24 -4.03 11.87
CA ASP A 105 7.14 -5.07 11.35
C ASP A 105 7.92 -5.74 12.47
N LEU A 106 8.45 -4.93 13.38
CA LEU A 106 9.21 -5.37 14.54
C LEU A 106 8.63 -4.78 15.82
N VAL A 107 8.34 -5.64 16.80
CA VAL A 107 7.81 -5.24 18.10
C VAL A 107 8.75 -5.72 19.19
N PHE A 108 9.07 -4.83 20.11
CA PHE A 108 9.98 -5.08 21.23
C PHE A 108 9.23 -4.89 22.55
N PRO A 109 8.52 -5.92 23.06
CA PRO A 109 7.66 -5.79 24.25
C PRO A 109 8.41 -5.31 25.49
N LYS A 110 9.65 -5.77 25.70
CA LYS A 110 10.52 -5.36 26.82
C LYS A 110 10.76 -3.85 26.84
N TYR A 111 10.85 -3.22 25.67
CA TYR A 111 11.17 -1.81 25.52
C TYR A 111 9.94 -0.95 25.25
N LYS A 112 8.73 -1.55 25.23
CA LYS A 112 7.48 -0.91 24.79
C LYS A 112 7.68 -0.16 23.46
N ALA A 113 8.39 -0.78 22.50
CA ALA A 113 8.74 -0.15 21.24
C ALA A 113 8.21 -0.93 20.03
N ALA A 114 7.73 -0.20 19.02
CA ALA A 114 7.28 -0.69 17.73
C ALA A 114 8.11 -0.02 16.62
N LEU A 115 8.55 -0.80 15.65
CA LEU A 115 9.37 -0.34 14.53
C LEU A 115 8.69 -0.72 13.21
N PHE A 116 8.52 0.28 12.36
CA PHE A 116 8.01 0.16 11.00
C PHE A 116 9.14 0.30 9.98
N VAL A 117 9.14 -0.58 8.98
CA VAL A 117 10.03 -0.48 7.83
C VAL A 117 9.21 0.04 6.65
N HIS A 118 9.31 1.34 6.37
CA HIS A 118 8.55 1.98 5.31
C HIS A 118 9.29 1.95 3.97
N GLY A 119 8.66 1.34 2.97
CA GLY A 119 9.07 1.50 1.58
C GLY A 119 8.84 2.93 1.11
N CYS A 120 9.88 3.59 0.62
CA CYS A 120 9.82 5.01 0.24
C CYS A 120 8.68 5.28 -0.77
N PHE A 121 8.54 4.41 -1.78
CA PHE A 121 7.52 4.53 -2.82
C PHE A 121 6.07 4.51 -2.27
N TRP A 122 5.77 3.60 -1.34
CA TRP A 122 4.40 3.36 -0.86
C TRP A 122 3.93 4.36 0.19
N HIS A 123 4.88 4.83 1.00
CA HIS A 123 4.66 5.71 2.15
C HIS A 123 5.08 7.17 1.89
N ARG A 124 5.53 7.47 0.66
CA ARG A 124 5.89 8.82 0.20
C ARG A 124 6.91 9.53 1.10
N HIS A 125 8.10 8.93 1.20
CA HIS A 125 9.24 9.60 1.85
C HIS A 125 9.57 10.94 1.17
N GLU A 126 9.54 12.02 1.95
CA GLU A 126 9.85 13.36 1.48
C GLU A 126 11.33 13.47 1.04
N GLY A 127 11.60 14.19 -0.06
CA GLY A 127 12.96 14.42 -0.56
C GLY A 127 13.70 13.18 -1.10
N CYS A 128 13.04 12.02 -1.21
CA CYS A 128 13.69 10.78 -1.58
C CYS A 128 13.59 10.45 -3.07
N ARG A 129 14.71 10.10 -3.72
CA ARG A 129 14.75 9.72 -5.14
C ARG A 129 13.88 8.51 -5.53
N TYR A 130 13.50 7.69 -4.55
CA TYR A 130 12.68 6.50 -4.77
C TYR A 130 11.17 6.76 -4.74
N THR A 131 10.72 8.01 -4.54
CA THR A 131 9.30 8.39 -4.51
C THR A 131 8.79 8.87 -5.86
N THR A 132 9.00 8.06 -6.90
CA THR A 132 8.50 8.35 -8.25
C THR A 132 6.97 8.30 -8.31
N MET A 133 6.36 9.24 -9.02
CA MET A 133 4.92 9.19 -9.35
C MET A 133 4.73 8.38 -10.65
N PRO A 134 3.90 7.32 -10.64
CA PRO A 134 3.57 6.62 -11.89
C PRO A 134 2.82 7.58 -12.83
N GLN A 135 3.25 7.66 -14.09
CA GLN A 135 2.62 8.51 -15.10
C GLN A 135 1.22 8.04 -15.53
N THR A 136 0.86 6.80 -15.23
CA THR A 136 -0.43 6.20 -15.59
C THR A 136 -1.35 6.13 -14.38
N ASN A 137 -2.61 6.56 -14.54
CA ASN A 137 -3.64 6.62 -13.49
C ASN A 137 -3.23 7.48 -12.28
N VAL A 138 -2.74 8.68 -12.55
CA VAL A 138 -2.21 9.60 -11.54
C VAL A 138 -3.22 9.83 -10.41
N ASP A 139 -4.50 10.04 -10.71
CA ASP A 139 -5.54 10.28 -9.70
C ASP A 139 -5.71 9.09 -8.75
N PHE A 140 -5.73 7.87 -9.30
CA PHE A 140 -5.79 6.65 -8.50
C PHE A 140 -4.58 6.51 -7.57
N TRP A 141 -3.38 6.77 -8.09
CA TRP A 141 -2.15 6.67 -7.29
C TRP A 141 -2.07 7.75 -6.23
N THR A 142 -2.47 8.98 -6.56
CA THR A 142 -2.52 10.12 -5.63
C THR A 142 -3.42 9.79 -4.45
N LEU A 143 -4.69 9.43 -4.71
CA LEU A 143 -5.64 9.05 -3.66
C LEU A 143 -5.16 7.83 -2.85
N LYS A 144 -4.47 6.88 -3.49
CA LYS A 144 -3.93 5.71 -2.81
C LYS A 144 -2.77 6.06 -1.89
N PHE A 145 -1.89 6.95 -2.31
CA PHE A 145 -0.75 7.40 -1.51
C PHE A 145 -1.20 8.25 -0.33
N GLU A 146 -2.12 9.20 -0.54
CA GLU A 146 -2.73 9.99 0.53
C GLU A 146 -3.36 9.09 1.60
N LYS A 147 -4.18 8.12 1.18
CA LYS A 147 -4.79 7.14 2.11
C LYS A 147 -3.75 6.32 2.88
N ASN A 148 -2.61 6.01 2.28
CA ASN A 148 -1.53 5.30 2.97
C ASN A 148 -0.92 6.20 4.04
N VAL A 149 -0.50 7.42 3.69
CA VAL A 149 0.09 8.40 4.61
C VAL A 149 -0.85 8.69 5.78
N ASP A 150 -2.14 8.94 5.51
CA ASP A 150 -3.16 9.17 6.53
C ASP A 150 -3.35 7.98 7.46
N ARG A 151 -3.27 6.76 6.91
CA ARG A 151 -3.37 5.53 7.71
C ARG A 151 -2.13 5.38 8.60
N ASP A 152 -0.95 5.67 8.09
CA ASP A 152 0.29 5.53 8.84
C ASP A 152 0.35 6.54 9.99
N ALA A 153 -0.03 7.80 9.74
CA ALA A 153 -0.16 8.82 10.77
C ALA A 153 -1.11 8.38 11.90
N ARG A 154 -2.30 7.85 11.56
CA ARG A 154 -3.26 7.33 12.53
C ARG A 154 -2.71 6.13 13.33
N ASN A 155 -2.00 5.22 12.68
CA ASN A 155 -1.42 4.06 13.36
C ASN A 155 -0.31 4.48 14.34
N ILE A 156 0.54 5.43 13.93
CA ILE A 156 1.61 5.98 14.79
C ILE A 156 0.98 6.68 16.01
N ALA A 157 -0.05 7.51 15.81
CA ALA A 157 -0.76 8.16 16.91
C ALA A 157 -1.36 7.13 17.88
N ALA A 158 -2.12 6.16 17.38
CA ALA A 158 -2.75 5.13 18.20
C ALA A 158 -1.74 4.28 19.00
N LEU A 159 -0.56 4.01 18.42
CA LEU A 159 0.53 3.33 19.13
C LEU A 159 1.08 4.18 20.27
N ARG A 160 1.32 5.47 20.01
CA ARG A 160 1.82 6.42 21.02
C ARG A 160 0.82 6.58 22.17
N ASP A 161 -0.46 6.69 21.85
CA ASP A 161 -1.54 6.79 22.85
C ASP A 161 -1.64 5.52 23.70
N ALA A 162 -1.37 4.34 23.11
CA ALA A 162 -1.25 3.07 23.83
C ALA A 162 0.07 2.93 24.63
N GLY A 163 0.88 4.00 24.70
CA GLY A 163 2.14 4.04 25.44
C GLY A 163 3.30 3.32 24.75
N TRP A 164 3.19 3.08 23.44
CA TRP A 164 4.29 2.53 22.65
C TRP A 164 5.16 3.63 22.08
N ARG A 165 6.46 3.38 22.14
CA ARG A 165 7.47 4.15 21.41
C ARG A 165 7.49 3.68 19.97
N VAL A 166 7.65 4.60 19.03
CA VAL A 166 7.56 4.28 17.59
C VAL A 166 8.85 4.66 16.88
N ALA A 167 9.38 3.75 16.06
CA ALA A 167 10.47 4.02 15.15
C ALA A 167 10.02 3.76 13.71
N VAL A 168 10.37 4.66 12.80
CA VAL A 168 10.14 4.52 11.36
C VAL A 168 11.49 4.48 10.67
N VAL A 169 11.78 3.37 10.00
CA VAL A 169 13.01 3.17 9.24
C VAL A 169 12.65 3.12 7.77
N TRP A 170 13.13 4.09 7.00
CA TRP A 170 12.88 4.15 5.57
C TRP A 170 13.77 3.17 4.81
N GLU A 171 13.22 2.56 3.77
CA GLU A 171 13.93 1.63 2.90
C GLU A 171 15.20 2.25 2.28
N CYS A 172 15.16 3.55 1.95
CA CYS A 172 16.33 4.24 1.42
C CYS A 172 17.48 4.28 2.44
N ALA A 173 17.21 4.49 3.73
CA ALA A 173 18.26 4.49 4.75
C ALA A 173 18.93 3.12 4.83
N LEU A 174 18.14 2.05 4.81
CA LEU A 174 18.65 0.68 4.81
C LEU A 174 19.41 0.31 3.54
N LYS A 175 19.08 0.92 2.39
CA LYS A 175 19.80 0.71 1.14
C LYS A 175 21.14 1.45 1.07
N HIS A 176 21.24 2.65 1.65
CA HIS A 176 22.47 3.44 1.59
C HIS A 176 23.44 3.07 2.71
N SER A 177 22.96 3.00 3.95
CA SER A 177 23.79 2.77 5.14
C SER A 177 23.06 1.84 6.13
N PRO A 178 22.99 0.53 5.85
CA PRO A 178 22.28 -0.42 6.71
C PRO A 178 22.86 -0.45 8.13
N ASP A 179 24.19 -0.41 8.28
CA ASP A 179 24.85 -0.48 9.58
C ASP A 179 24.54 0.75 10.45
N GLU A 180 24.61 1.94 9.85
CA GLU A 180 24.27 3.20 10.53
C GLU A 180 22.79 3.22 10.97
N ALA A 181 21.88 2.77 10.10
CA ALA A 181 20.47 2.67 10.43
C ALA A 181 20.22 1.69 11.59
N CYS A 182 20.92 0.55 11.60
CA CYS A 182 20.85 -0.42 12.69
C CYS A 182 21.39 0.14 14.00
N GLU A 183 22.52 0.86 13.95
CA GLU A 183 23.13 1.48 15.13
C GLU A 183 22.21 2.55 15.73
N LYS A 184 21.67 3.45 14.89
CA LYS A 184 20.68 4.46 15.31
C LYS A 184 19.46 3.82 15.95
N ALA A 185 18.91 2.76 15.35
CA ALA A 185 17.77 2.05 15.92
C ALA A 185 18.11 1.36 17.26
N ALA A 186 19.28 0.73 17.35
CA ALA A 186 19.76 0.08 18.59
C ALA A 186 19.97 1.09 19.72
N ASN A 187 20.59 2.24 19.43
CA ASN A 187 20.81 3.31 20.40
C ASN A 187 19.49 3.90 20.89
N TRP A 188 18.54 4.10 19.99
CA TRP A 188 17.19 4.53 20.38
C TRP A 188 16.48 3.49 21.25
N LEU A 189 16.56 2.20 20.92
CA LEU A 189 15.96 1.12 21.73
C LEU A 189 16.53 1.10 23.16
N ARG A 190 17.83 1.37 23.33
CA ARG A 190 18.47 1.52 24.66
C ARG A 190 18.05 2.80 25.38
N GLY A 191 17.79 3.87 24.64
CA GLY A 191 17.35 5.15 25.18
C GLY A 191 15.86 5.19 25.57
N ARG A 192 15.35 6.40 25.82
CA ARG A 192 13.94 6.66 26.19
C ARG A 192 13.17 7.51 25.17
N GLY A 193 13.73 7.71 23.97
CA GLY A 193 13.10 8.53 22.92
C GLY A 193 11.74 7.97 22.49
N GLN A 194 10.72 8.81 22.35
CA GLN A 194 9.36 8.35 22.00
C GLN A 194 9.17 8.07 20.52
N LEU A 195 9.82 8.86 19.66
CA LEU A 195 9.74 8.76 18.21
C LEU A 195 11.14 8.76 17.61
N LEU A 196 11.37 7.94 16.59
CA LEU A 196 12.58 7.97 15.77
C LEU A 196 12.19 7.84 14.30
N THR A 197 12.83 8.64 13.45
CA THR A 197 12.75 8.48 12.00
C THR A 197 14.17 8.37 11.44
N ILE A 198 14.43 7.33 10.64
CA ILE A 198 15.72 7.11 10.00
C ILE A 198 15.53 7.13 8.48
N GLY A 199 16.13 8.12 7.82
CA GLY A 199 16.10 8.29 6.37
C GLY A 199 15.68 9.66 5.93
#